data_AF-A0A7Y7QJK5-F1
#
_entry.id   AF-A0A7Y7QJK5-F1
#
_cell.length_a   1.000
_cell.length_b   1.000
_cell.length_c   1.000
_cell.angle_alpha   90.00
_cell.angle_beta   90.00
_cell.angle_gamma   90.00
#
_symmetry.space_group_name_H-M   'P 1'
#
loop_
_entity.id
_entity.type
_entity.pdbx_description
1 polymer ?
#
loop_
_entity_poly.entity_id
_entity_poly.type
_entity_poly.pdbx_seq_one_letter_code
_entity_poly.pdbx_strand_id
1 'polypeptide(L)'
;MSFGIGPNDRRRHMYILGKTGMGKSTLLENMIIDDIRKGRGVAVIDPHGDLAEAVIGFIPKSRTNQTIIFDPSDTSWPIAFNMLEDISPEHRPLVASGLVGIFKKIFGDSWGPRLEHILRNTILALLEYPNSTLISIPLMLTREVFRNKVVSKIKDPVVKNFWTGEFAKMAPNQRSEAVGPILNKVGQFLSSSILRNVLGQPKNSFSLRWAMDNNKIVIVNLSKGKIGEDASALLGAMLVTKFQMEAMSRADISEDKRVDFYLYVDEFQNFATDSFATILSEARKYKLNLVMANQYIDQMQESVRGAVFGNVGSIVSFQVGYHDATILKEVLTGEILEDDLMNLKKYNIYTKQLIDGMPSRVFSASTFPPNKKHDEVFSKRYEKILQVSREKYSKPRKQIEEKIYKTIEDIDIQEQALEKKRLEIKEKEKQDKAMKNKKEDQ
;
A
#
# COMPACT_ATOMS: atom_id res chain seq x y z
N MET A 1 1.30 -37.45 12.55
CA MET A 1 0.42 -37.20 11.40
C MET A 1 0.60 -35.74 10.99
N SER A 2 0.73 -35.44 9.70
CA SER A 2 0.78 -34.06 9.21
C SER A 2 -0.59 -33.66 8.66
N PHE A 3 -0.97 -32.39 8.80
CA PHE A 3 -2.23 -31.84 8.28
C PHE A 3 -1.97 -30.51 7.55
N GLY A 4 -2.99 -30.01 6.87
CA GLY A 4 -2.97 -28.70 6.22
C GLY A 4 -4.39 -28.16 6.05
N ILE A 5 -4.50 -26.98 5.43
CA ILE A 5 -5.78 -26.32 5.18
C ILE A 5 -6.05 -26.29 3.67
N GLY A 6 -7.23 -26.73 3.26
CA GLY A 6 -7.64 -26.81 1.87
C GLY A 6 -7.74 -25.43 1.20
N PRO A 7 -7.59 -25.33 -0.14
CA PRO A 7 -7.74 -24.05 -0.85
C PRO A 7 -9.09 -23.38 -0.60
N ASN A 8 -10.18 -24.16 -0.59
CA ASN A 8 -11.54 -23.64 -0.36
C ASN A 8 -11.68 -23.00 1.03
N ASP A 9 -11.05 -23.60 2.05
CA ASP A 9 -11.06 -23.13 3.42
C ASP A 9 -10.22 -21.86 3.59
N ARG A 10 -9.06 -21.80 2.92
CA ARG A 10 -8.19 -20.61 2.92
C ARG A 10 -8.81 -19.38 2.25
N ARG A 11 -9.89 -19.54 1.47
CA ARG A 11 -10.67 -18.40 0.95
C ARG A 11 -11.43 -17.62 2.00
N ARG A 12 -11.57 -18.18 3.20
CA ARG A 12 -12.08 -17.45 4.37
C ARG A 12 -10.94 -16.89 5.22
N HIS A 13 -9.74 -16.74 4.65
CA HIS A 13 -8.60 -16.12 5.31
C HIS A 13 -8.08 -16.88 6.55
N MET A 14 -6.91 -16.48 7.01
CA MET A 14 -6.25 -17.03 8.18
C MET A 14 -5.68 -15.93 9.05
N TYR A 15 -5.85 -16.07 10.37
CA TYR A 15 -5.25 -15.19 11.36
C TYR A 15 -4.27 -15.97 12.25
N ILE A 16 -3.07 -15.45 12.39
CA ILE A 16 -1.99 -16.04 13.18
C ILE A 16 -1.60 -15.05 14.27
N LEU A 17 -1.69 -15.45 15.53
CA LEU A 17 -1.36 -14.61 16.68
C LEU A 17 -0.26 -15.25 17.53
N GLY A 18 0.61 -14.44 18.11
CA GLY A 18 1.61 -14.91 19.06
C GLY A 18 2.74 -13.92 19.32
N LYS A 19 3.37 -14.04 20.48
CA LYS A 19 4.54 -13.23 20.86
C LYS A 19 5.72 -13.43 19.89
N THR A 20 6.63 -12.46 19.90
CA THR A 20 7.89 -12.53 19.16
C THR A 20 8.69 -13.77 19.53
N GLY A 21 9.33 -14.40 18.53
CA GLY A 21 10.18 -15.58 18.74
C GLY A 21 9.45 -16.91 18.92
N MET A 22 8.12 -16.95 18.87
CA MET A 22 7.34 -18.19 19.10
C MET A 22 7.21 -19.11 17.88
N GLY A 23 7.53 -18.61 16.68
CA GLY A 23 7.51 -19.39 15.44
C GLY A 23 6.58 -18.89 14.33
N LYS A 24 5.94 -17.72 14.49
CA LYS A 24 5.04 -17.12 13.48
C LYS A 24 5.69 -17.01 12.09
N SER A 25 6.84 -16.33 12.00
CA SER A 25 7.54 -16.13 10.72
C SER A 25 8.01 -17.46 10.12
N THR A 26 8.36 -18.44 10.96
CA THR A 26 8.68 -19.81 10.50
C THR A 26 7.47 -20.54 9.91
N LEU A 27 6.29 -20.39 10.52
CA LEU A 27 5.05 -20.93 9.96
C LEU A 27 4.71 -20.25 8.63
N LEU A 28 4.77 -18.91 8.58
CA LEU A 28 4.54 -18.15 7.35
C LEU A 28 5.50 -18.57 6.24
N GLU A 29 6.81 -18.62 6.51
CA GLU A 29 7.85 -19.03 5.57
C GLU A 29 7.52 -20.41 4.96
N ASN A 30 7.22 -21.39 5.81
CA ASN A 30 6.88 -22.74 5.37
C ASN A 30 5.62 -22.77 4.49
N MET A 31 4.57 -22.03 4.87
CA MET A 31 3.35 -21.94 4.08
C MET A 31 3.59 -21.27 2.72
N ILE A 32 4.35 -20.18 2.69
CA ILE A 32 4.67 -19.44 1.47
C ILE A 32 5.48 -20.32 0.51
N ILE A 33 6.50 -21.02 1.02
CA ILE A 33 7.35 -21.91 0.21
C ILE A 33 6.53 -23.07 -0.35
N ASP A 34 5.64 -23.67 0.45
CA ASP A 34 4.73 -24.73 -0.02
C ASP A 34 3.82 -24.23 -1.15
N ASP A 35 3.22 -23.04 -1.00
CA ASP A 35 2.38 -22.45 -2.04
C ASP A 35 3.16 -22.18 -3.34
N ILE A 36 4.36 -21.61 -3.23
CA ILE A 36 5.25 -21.35 -4.36
C ILE A 36 5.62 -22.66 -5.07
N ARG A 37 5.96 -23.72 -4.31
CA ARG A 37 6.32 -25.04 -4.87
C ARG A 37 5.13 -25.70 -5.57
N LYS A 38 3.91 -25.49 -5.07
CA LYS A 38 2.64 -25.93 -5.71
C LYS A 38 2.21 -25.07 -6.88
N GLY A 39 3.00 -24.06 -7.25
CA GLY A 39 2.74 -23.21 -8.41
C GLY A 39 1.68 -22.13 -8.18
N ARG A 40 1.27 -21.87 -6.93
CA ARG A 40 0.24 -20.87 -6.59
C ARG A 40 0.79 -19.45 -6.72
N GLY A 41 -0.09 -18.49 -7.00
CA GLY A 41 0.24 -17.07 -6.91
C GLY A 41 0.32 -16.62 -5.46
N VAL A 42 1.38 -15.90 -5.09
CA VAL A 42 1.57 -15.41 -3.73
C VAL A 42 2.08 -13.97 -3.72
N ALA A 43 1.69 -13.23 -2.70
CA ALA A 43 2.34 -12.00 -2.29
C ALA A 43 2.75 -12.09 -0.83
N VAL A 44 3.91 -11.51 -0.50
CA VAL A 44 4.41 -11.39 0.87
C VAL A 44 4.68 -9.93 1.15
N ILE A 45 4.12 -9.40 2.25
CA ILE A 45 4.41 -8.06 2.76
C ILE A 45 5.07 -8.21 4.12
N ASP A 46 6.31 -7.73 4.22
CA ASP A 46 7.15 -7.89 5.40
C ASP A 46 7.76 -6.55 5.83
N PRO A 47 7.39 -6.01 7.01
CA PRO A 47 7.96 -4.76 7.56
C PRO A 47 9.37 -4.91 8.15
N HIS A 48 9.88 -6.14 8.32
CA HIS A 48 11.19 -6.39 8.92
C HIS A 48 12.23 -6.77 7.86
N GLY A 49 11.82 -7.53 6.85
CA GLY A 49 12.62 -7.92 5.69
C GLY A 49 13.15 -9.36 5.77
N ASP A 50 13.23 -9.93 6.97
CA ASP A 50 13.76 -11.29 7.19
C ASP A 50 12.92 -12.37 6.50
N LEU A 51 11.58 -12.25 6.54
CA LEU A 51 10.67 -13.20 5.89
C LEU A 51 10.75 -13.06 4.37
N ALA A 52 10.75 -11.83 3.86
CA ALA A 52 10.89 -11.55 2.44
C ALA A 52 12.20 -12.12 1.88
N GLU A 53 13.33 -11.84 2.54
CA GLU A 53 14.66 -12.33 2.15
C GLU A 53 14.75 -13.86 2.24
N ALA A 54 14.22 -14.46 3.31
CA ALA A 54 14.18 -15.91 3.48
C ALA A 54 13.43 -16.59 2.32
N VAL A 55 12.24 -16.10 1.97
CA VAL A 55 11.42 -16.70 0.91
C VAL A 55 12.13 -16.65 -0.44
N ILE A 56 12.77 -15.53 -0.79
CA ILE A 56 13.42 -15.35 -2.11
C ILE A 56 14.40 -16.49 -2.41
N GLY A 57 15.29 -16.82 -1.47
CA GLY A 57 16.30 -17.86 -1.71
C GLY A 57 15.75 -19.28 -1.86
N PHE A 58 14.49 -19.53 -1.44
CA PHE A 58 13.83 -20.83 -1.59
C PHE A 58 12.94 -20.94 -2.83
N ILE A 59 12.79 -19.88 -3.64
CA ILE A 59 11.99 -19.92 -4.87
C ILE A 59 12.63 -20.86 -5.89
N PRO A 60 11.92 -21.87 -6.43
CA PRO A 60 12.48 -22.83 -7.37
C PRO A 60 12.88 -22.18 -8.70
N LYS A 61 13.88 -22.78 -9.39
CA LYS A 61 14.42 -22.25 -10.66
C LYS A 61 13.34 -22.00 -11.73
N SER A 62 12.34 -22.89 -11.82
CA SER A 62 11.20 -22.79 -12.76
C SER A 62 10.36 -21.52 -12.56
N ARG A 63 10.41 -20.91 -11.38
CA ARG A 63 9.61 -19.74 -11.00
C ARG A 63 10.40 -18.42 -11.03
N THR A 64 11.69 -18.42 -11.34
CA THR A 64 12.55 -17.20 -11.36
C THR A 64 11.92 -16.06 -12.13
N ASN A 65 11.43 -16.35 -13.34
CA ASN A 65 10.88 -15.34 -14.25
C ASN A 65 9.52 -14.80 -13.82
N GLN A 66 8.90 -15.41 -12.81
CA GLN A 66 7.58 -15.07 -12.28
C GLN A 66 7.68 -14.30 -10.96
N THR A 67 8.89 -14.05 -10.45
CA THR A 67 9.13 -13.33 -9.21
C THR A 67 9.33 -11.85 -9.47
N ILE A 68 8.63 -11.03 -8.69
CA ILE A 68 8.75 -9.58 -8.60
C ILE A 68 9.22 -9.27 -7.18
N ILE A 69 10.32 -8.52 -7.06
CA ILE A 69 10.81 -8.01 -5.79
C ILE A 69 10.51 -6.51 -5.76
N PHE A 70 9.65 -6.13 -4.83
CA PHE A 70 9.39 -4.76 -4.45
C PHE A 70 10.20 -4.45 -3.19
N ASP A 71 11.36 -3.82 -3.35
CA ASP A 71 12.24 -3.43 -2.26
C ASP A 71 12.65 -1.96 -2.44
N PRO A 72 12.01 -1.01 -1.73
CA PRO A 72 12.36 0.40 -1.79
C PRO A 72 13.77 0.71 -1.27
N SER A 73 14.38 -0.19 -0.48
CA SER A 73 15.76 0.00 -0.01
C SER A 73 16.80 -0.19 -1.12
N ASP A 74 16.42 -0.83 -2.24
CA ASP A 74 17.22 -0.90 -3.46
C ASP A 74 17.21 0.43 -4.22
N THR A 75 17.91 1.41 -3.66
CA THR A 75 17.95 2.78 -4.19
C THR A 75 18.59 2.89 -5.56
N SER A 76 19.39 1.89 -5.97
CA SER A 76 20.02 1.87 -7.30
C SER A 76 19.05 1.48 -8.40
N TRP A 77 18.05 0.66 -8.05
CA TRP A 77 17.02 0.14 -8.96
C TRP A 77 15.59 0.39 -8.45
N PRO A 78 15.17 1.66 -8.28
CA PRO A 78 13.85 1.95 -7.74
C PRO A 78 12.73 1.34 -8.60
N ILE A 79 11.83 0.64 -7.93
CA ILE A 79 10.61 0.09 -8.51
C ILE A 79 9.50 1.14 -8.49
N ALA A 80 8.75 1.27 -9.59
CA ALA A 80 7.71 2.28 -9.70
C ALA A 80 6.40 1.79 -9.06
N PHE A 81 5.81 2.65 -8.22
CA PHE A 81 4.49 2.42 -7.67
C PHE A 81 3.64 3.70 -7.61
N ASN A 82 2.61 3.76 -8.44
CA ASN A 82 1.69 4.87 -8.58
C ASN A 82 0.24 4.42 -8.41
N MET A 83 -0.40 4.88 -7.33
CA MET A 83 -1.82 4.65 -7.07
C MET A 83 -2.76 5.43 -8.01
N LEU A 84 -2.25 6.46 -8.70
CA LEU A 84 -3.03 7.33 -9.58
C LEU A 84 -3.03 6.88 -11.05
N GLU A 85 -2.30 5.80 -11.39
CA GLU A 85 -2.17 5.36 -12.77
C GLU A 85 -3.44 4.69 -13.31
N ASP A 86 -3.91 5.19 -14.47
CA ASP A 86 -4.91 4.58 -15.35
C ASP A 86 -6.18 4.06 -14.64
N ILE A 87 -6.68 4.84 -13.68
CA ILE A 87 -7.87 4.52 -12.90
C ILE A 87 -9.15 4.87 -13.69
N SER A 88 -10.01 3.88 -13.89
CA SER A 88 -11.31 4.08 -14.54
C SER A 88 -12.22 5.00 -13.73
N PRO A 89 -13.07 5.82 -14.38
CA PRO A 89 -13.90 6.82 -13.70
C PRO A 89 -14.68 6.31 -12.48
N GLU A 90 -15.28 5.12 -12.60
CA GLU A 90 -16.07 4.45 -11.57
C GLU A 90 -15.27 4.05 -10.32
N HIS A 91 -13.95 3.86 -10.45
CA HIS A 91 -13.07 3.49 -9.34
C HIS A 91 -12.34 4.68 -8.70
N ARG A 92 -12.39 5.87 -9.32
CA ARG A 92 -11.69 7.06 -8.80
C ARG A 92 -12.12 7.46 -7.37
N PRO A 93 -13.42 7.43 -7.00
CA PRO A 93 -13.82 7.73 -5.62
C PRO A 93 -13.21 6.77 -4.61
N LEU A 94 -13.10 5.48 -4.96
CA LEU A 94 -12.51 4.46 -4.12
C LEU A 94 -11.00 4.69 -3.93
N VAL A 95 -10.25 4.97 -5.01
CA VAL A 95 -8.82 5.33 -4.92
C VAL A 95 -8.61 6.56 -4.04
N ALA A 96 -9.41 7.61 -4.27
CA ALA A 96 -9.31 8.84 -3.52
C ALA A 96 -9.58 8.62 -2.02
N SER A 97 -10.62 7.84 -1.69
CA SER A 97 -10.94 7.49 -0.30
C SER A 97 -9.85 6.63 0.34
N GLY A 98 -9.30 5.66 -0.39
CA GLY A 98 -8.20 4.82 0.09
C GLY A 98 -6.94 5.64 0.40
N LEU A 99 -6.50 6.51 -0.51
CA LEU A 99 -5.36 7.39 -0.27
C LEU A 99 -5.59 8.35 0.90
N VAL A 100 -6.76 8.99 0.97
CA VAL A 100 -7.14 9.85 2.10
C VAL A 100 -7.12 9.08 3.42
N GLY A 101 -7.66 7.85 3.44
CA GLY A 101 -7.66 6.98 4.61
C GLY A 101 -6.25 6.60 5.07
N ILE A 102 -5.34 6.35 4.13
CA ILE A 102 -3.93 6.06 4.42
C ILE A 102 -3.25 7.28 5.09
N PHE A 103 -3.40 8.47 4.49
CA PHE A 103 -2.85 9.70 5.09
C PHE A 103 -3.46 10.00 6.46
N LYS A 104 -4.77 9.76 6.63
CA LYS A 104 -5.48 9.92 7.91
C LYS A 104 -4.96 8.94 8.96
N LYS A 105 -4.68 7.69 8.61
CA LYS A 105 -4.10 6.71 9.55
C LYS A 105 -2.73 7.17 10.05
N ILE A 106 -1.85 7.61 9.15
CA ILE A 106 -0.48 7.96 9.50
C ILE A 106 -0.42 9.28 10.32
N PHE A 107 -1.32 10.22 10.03
CA PHE A 107 -1.28 11.55 10.65
C PHE A 107 -2.50 11.88 11.54
N GLY A 108 -3.16 10.86 12.10
CA GLY A 108 -4.46 10.99 12.77
C GLY A 108 -4.53 12.14 13.79
N ASP A 109 -3.48 12.32 14.60
CA ASP A 109 -3.40 13.34 15.64
C ASP A 109 -3.45 14.79 15.12
N SER A 110 -3.16 14.99 13.83
CA SER A 110 -3.14 16.32 13.18
C SER A 110 -4.02 16.36 11.93
N TRP A 111 -5.12 15.60 11.92
CA TRP A 111 -6.06 15.50 10.81
C TRP A 111 -7.31 16.36 11.03
N GLY A 112 -7.66 17.22 10.06
CA GLY A 112 -8.80 18.12 10.15
C GLY A 112 -9.75 18.04 8.94
N PRO A 113 -11.05 18.38 9.10
CA PRO A 113 -12.03 18.30 8.00
C PRO A 113 -11.65 19.11 6.76
N ARG A 114 -11.07 20.31 6.95
CA ARG A 114 -10.61 21.17 5.84
C ARG A 114 -9.46 20.55 5.06
N LEU A 115 -8.51 19.94 5.77
CA LEU A 115 -7.38 19.23 5.17
C LEU A 115 -7.90 18.08 4.31
N GLU A 116 -8.79 17.27 4.87
CA GLU A 116 -9.39 16.14 4.17
C GLU A 116 -10.13 16.59 2.90
N HIS A 117 -10.94 17.65 3.00
CA HIS A 117 -11.71 18.18 1.89
C HIS A 117 -10.81 18.63 0.72
N ILE A 118 -9.76 19.41 1.00
CA ILE A 118 -8.84 19.90 -0.03
C ILE A 118 -8.02 18.74 -0.62
N LEU A 119 -7.50 17.84 0.22
CA LEU A 119 -6.70 16.70 -0.25
C LEU A 119 -7.54 15.76 -1.13
N ARG A 120 -8.78 15.45 -0.73
CA ARG A 120 -9.69 14.61 -1.51
C ARG A 120 -9.96 15.20 -2.90
N ASN A 121 -10.29 16.49 -2.99
CA ASN A 121 -10.50 17.17 -4.27
C ASN A 121 -9.22 17.27 -5.10
N THR A 122 -8.05 17.34 -4.46
CA THR A 122 -6.75 17.28 -5.13
C THR A 122 -6.50 15.93 -5.76
N ILE A 123 -6.69 14.84 -5.02
CA ILE A 123 -6.52 13.49 -5.53
C ILE A 123 -7.51 13.20 -6.67
N LEU A 124 -8.79 13.58 -6.50
CA LEU A 124 -9.81 13.40 -7.55
C LEU A 124 -9.46 14.13 -8.84
N ALA A 125 -8.98 15.38 -8.74
CA ALA A 125 -8.54 16.13 -9.92
C ALA A 125 -7.33 15.48 -10.61
N LEU A 126 -6.37 14.99 -9.82
CA LEU A 126 -5.17 14.34 -10.36
C LEU A 126 -5.46 12.99 -11.02
N LEU A 127 -6.48 12.26 -10.57
CA LEU A 127 -6.95 11.02 -11.21
C LEU A 127 -7.54 11.25 -12.62
N GLU A 128 -7.91 12.49 -12.95
CA GLU A 128 -8.37 12.89 -14.29
C GLU A 128 -7.24 13.41 -15.19
N TYR A 129 -6.05 13.66 -14.62
CA TYR A 129 -4.93 14.24 -15.33
C TYR A 129 -3.88 13.16 -15.67
N PRO A 130 -3.43 13.08 -16.94
CA PRO A 130 -2.51 12.04 -17.38
C PRO A 130 -1.15 12.16 -16.68
N ASN A 131 -0.54 11.01 -16.40
CA ASN A 131 0.80 10.90 -15.79
C ASN A 131 0.93 11.59 -14.42
N SER A 132 -0.18 11.82 -13.71
CA SER A 132 -0.15 12.31 -12.34
C SER A 132 0.50 11.30 -11.40
N THR A 133 1.20 11.82 -10.40
CA THR A 133 1.83 11.05 -9.31
C THR A 133 1.56 11.72 -7.97
N LEU A 134 2.01 11.15 -6.86
CA LEU A 134 1.90 11.82 -5.57
C LEU A 134 2.71 13.12 -5.50
N ILE A 135 3.74 13.29 -6.36
CA ILE A 135 4.46 14.56 -6.53
C ILE A 135 3.55 15.64 -7.13
N SER A 136 2.53 15.27 -7.88
CA SER A 136 1.58 16.21 -8.46
C SER A 136 0.70 16.90 -7.43
N ILE A 137 0.58 16.37 -6.20
CA ILE A 137 -0.20 16.98 -5.11
C ILE A 137 0.36 18.36 -4.72
N PRO A 138 1.63 18.49 -4.28
CA PRO A 138 2.18 19.81 -3.95
C PRO A 138 2.20 20.74 -5.17
N LEU A 139 2.42 20.22 -6.38
CA LEU A 139 2.38 21.01 -7.60
C LEU A 139 0.98 21.61 -7.83
N MET A 140 -0.08 20.80 -7.72
CA MET A 140 -1.47 21.26 -7.85
C MET A 140 -1.82 22.37 -6.85
N LEU A 141 -1.31 22.26 -5.62
CA LEU A 141 -1.61 23.21 -4.54
C LEU A 141 -0.81 24.51 -4.62
N THR A 142 0.40 24.47 -5.17
CA THR A 142 1.34 25.62 -5.14
C THR A 142 1.63 26.25 -6.50
N ARG A 143 1.55 25.51 -7.60
CA ARG A 143 1.90 25.94 -8.95
C ARG A 143 0.64 26.27 -9.75
N GLU A 144 0.45 27.54 -10.10
CA GLU A 144 -0.76 28.01 -10.79
C GLU A 144 -0.87 27.48 -12.21
N VAL A 145 0.22 27.45 -12.97
CA VAL A 145 0.27 26.90 -14.32
C VAL A 145 -0.09 25.42 -14.31
N PHE A 146 0.51 24.63 -13.41
CA PHE A 146 0.19 23.20 -13.30
C PHE A 146 -1.27 23.00 -12.91
N ARG A 147 -1.76 23.75 -11.91
CA ARG A 147 -3.17 23.70 -11.50
C ARG A 147 -4.12 24.00 -12.65
N ASN A 148 -3.86 25.04 -13.43
CA ASN A 148 -4.72 25.41 -14.57
C ASN A 148 -4.74 24.32 -15.65
N LYS A 149 -3.59 23.65 -15.91
CA LYS A 149 -3.53 22.49 -16.81
C LYS A 149 -4.39 21.34 -16.31
N VAL A 150 -4.30 20.99 -15.02
CA VAL A 150 -5.12 19.93 -14.41
C VAL A 150 -6.60 20.30 -14.50
N VAL A 151 -6.98 21.49 -14.05
CA VAL A 151 -8.39 21.97 -14.04
C VAL A 151 -9.01 21.96 -15.44
N SER A 152 -8.23 22.24 -16.49
CA SER A 152 -8.71 22.18 -17.88
C SER A 152 -9.13 20.77 -18.34
N LYS A 153 -8.64 19.71 -17.67
CA LYS A 153 -8.90 18.31 -18.00
C LYS A 153 -9.96 17.66 -17.12
N ILE A 154 -10.34 18.28 -16.01
CA ILE A 154 -11.37 17.77 -15.09
C ILE A 154 -12.72 17.71 -15.81
N LYS A 155 -13.35 16.52 -15.79
CA LYS A 155 -14.67 16.28 -16.38
C LYS A 155 -15.76 16.32 -15.32
N ASP A 156 -15.46 15.90 -14.10
CA ASP A 156 -16.41 15.93 -12.99
C ASP A 156 -16.79 17.39 -12.62
N PRO A 157 -18.07 17.79 -12.72
CA PRO A 157 -18.48 19.16 -12.49
C PRO A 157 -18.34 19.59 -11.02
N VAL A 158 -18.44 18.66 -10.06
CA VAL A 158 -18.31 18.95 -8.62
C VAL A 158 -16.85 19.24 -8.29
N VAL A 159 -15.94 18.37 -8.75
CA VAL A 159 -14.50 18.57 -8.55
C VAL A 159 -14.04 19.84 -9.28
N LYS A 160 -14.54 20.09 -10.49
CA LYS A 160 -14.21 21.31 -11.24
C LYS A 160 -14.69 22.57 -10.51
N ASN A 161 -15.93 22.56 -9.99
CA ASN A 161 -16.49 23.68 -9.25
C ASN A 161 -15.72 23.97 -7.95
N PHE A 162 -15.20 22.96 -7.25
CA PHE A 162 -14.29 23.18 -6.12
C PHE A 162 -13.09 24.03 -6.55
N TRP A 163 -12.43 23.67 -7.65
CA TRP A 163 -11.23 24.38 -8.11
C TRP A 163 -11.51 25.78 -8.66
N THR A 164 -12.58 25.96 -9.44
CA THR A 164 -12.90 27.24 -10.08
C THR A 164 -13.75 28.17 -9.21
N GLY A 165 -14.56 27.61 -8.32
CA GLY A 165 -15.58 28.32 -7.55
C GLY A 165 -15.22 28.52 -6.07
N GLU A 166 -14.53 27.56 -5.45
CA GLU A 166 -14.18 27.63 -4.02
C GLU A 166 -12.70 27.99 -3.84
N PHE A 167 -11.78 27.12 -4.30
CA PHE A 167 -10.35 27.29 -4.09
C PHE A 167 -9.79 28.55 -4.77
N ALA A 168 -10.24 28.85 -5.99
CA ALA A 168 -9.85 30.05 -6.72
C ALA A 168 -10.28 31.35 -6.02
N LYS A 169 -11.39 31.34 -5.28
CA LYS A 169 -11.91 32.51 -4.56
C LYS A 169 -11.24 32.76 -3.21
N MET A 170 -10.49 31.79 -2.68
CA MET A 170 -9.73 31.99 -1.43
C MET A 170 -8.68 33.09 -1.61
N ALA A 171 -8.62 34.02 -0.66
CA ALA A 171 -7.55 35.01 -0.61
C ALA A 171 -6.18 34.34 -0.51
N PRO A 172 -5.09 34.92 -1.05
CA PRO A 172 -3.78 34.27 -1.10
C PRO A 172 -3.28 33.74 0.26
N ASN A 173 -3.42 34.54 1.33
CA ASN A 173 -3.00 34.15 2.67
C ASN A 173 -3.82 32.97 3.21
N GLN A 174 -5.16 33.04 3.07
CA GLN A 174 -6.06 31.95 3.49
C GLN A 174 -5.80 30.67 2.71
N ARG A 175 -5.48 30.77 1.42
CA ARG A 175 -5.11 29.62 0.57
C ARG A 175 -3.82 28.99 1.09
N SER A 176 -2.79 29.79 1.34
CA SER A 176 -1.50 29.30 1.85
C SER A 176 -1.66 28.58 3.19
N GLU A 177 -2.44 29.16 4.11
CA GLU A 177 -2.74 28.55 5.41
C GLU A 177 -3.52 27.23 5.26
N ALA A 178 -4.49 27.19 4.34
CA ALA A 178 -5.32 26.01 4.11
C ALA A 178 -4.53 24.82 3.54
N VAL A 179 -3.57 25.08 2.64
CA VAL A 179 -2.78 24.02 1.99
C VAL A 179 -1.55 23.61 2.80
N GLY A 180 -1.05 24.48 3.70
CA GLY A 180 0.15 24.23 4.50
C GLY A 180 0.17 22.86 5.21
N PRO A 181 -0.89 22.46 5.94
CA PRO A 181 -0.95 21.14 6.58
C PRO A 181 -0.84 19.96 5.61
N ILE A 182 -1.34 20.09 4.38
CA ILE A 182 -1.24 19.05 3.34
C ILE A 182 0.19 18.99 2.81
N LEU A 183 0.79 20.15 2.53
CA LEU A 183 2.16 20.25 2.04
C LEU A 183 3.16 19.69 3.06
N ASN A 184 2.96 19.93 4.35
CA ASN A 184 3.82 19.38 5.41
C ASN A 184 3.77 17.84 5.42
N LYS A 185 2.56 17.27 5.38
CA LYS A 185 2.33 15.81 5.44
C LYS A 185 2.81 15.08 4.19
N VAL A 186 2.40 15.56 3.01
CA VAL A 186 2.82 14.95 1.73
C VAL A 186 4.31 15.23 1.48
N GLY A 187 4.79 16.41 1.84
CA GLY A 187 6.19 16.82 1.73
C GLY A 187 7.13 15.97 2.57
N GLN A 188 6.72 15.55 3.79
CA GLN A 188 7.51 14.62 4.62
C GLN A 188 7.88 13.36 3.85
N PHE A 189 6.95 12.75 3.12
CA PHE A 189 7.25 11.56 2.31
C PHE A 189 8.07 11.87 1.07
N LEU A 190 7.73 12.93 0.34
CA LEU A 190 8.44 13.28 -0.90
C LEU A 190 9.87 13.81 -0.65
N SER A 191 10.18 14.22 0.59
CA SER A 191 11.54 14.59 0.99
C SER A 191 12.50 13.39 0.94
N SER A 192 12.01 12.19 1.26
CA SER A 192 12.75 10.94 1.13
C SER A 192 12.99 10.63 -0.35
N SER A 193 14.27 10.54 -0.75
CA SER A 193 14.65 10.17 -2.13
C SER A 193 14.15 8.77 -2.49
N ILE A 194 14.09 7.84 -1.52
CA ILE A 194 13.53 6.50 -1.68
C ILE A 194 12.08 6.59 -2.13
N LEU A 195 11.22 7.26 -1.33
CA LEU A 195 9.81 7.37 -1.63
C LEU A 195 9.55 8.21 -2.88
N ARG A 196 10.29 9.29 -3.09
CA ARG A 196 10.18 10.12 -4.29
C ARG A 196 10.47 9.33 -5.55
N ASN A 197 11.48 8.45 -5.55
CA ASN A 197 11.83 7.63 -6.70
C ASN A 197 10.83 6.48 -6.94
N VAL A 198 10.19 5.95 -5.89
CA VAL A 198 9.14 4.93 -6.01
C VAL A 198 7.81 5.54 -6.49
N LEU A 199 7.36 6.60 -5.81
CA LEU A 199 6.03 7.21 -5.95
C LEU A 199 5.95 8.32 -7.00
N GLY A 200 7.10 8.81 -7.46
CA GLY A 200 7.22 9.90 -8.44
C GLY A 200 7.18 9.45 -9.90
N GLN A 201 7.06 8.15 -10.15
CA GLN A 201 7.01 7.60 -11.50
C GLN A 201 5.55 7.50 -11.98
N PRO A 202 5.22 7.95 -13.20
CA PRO A 202 3.83 8.01 -13.67
C PRO A 202 3.22 6.63 -13.97
N LYS A 203 4.04 5.63 -14.27
CA LYS A 203 3.62 4.29 -14.66
C LYS A 203 4.18 3.26 -13.70
N ASN A 204 3.35 2.34 -13.23
CA ASN A 204 3.75 1.21 -12.38
C ASN A 204 4.70 0.29 -13.14
N SER A 205 5.64 -0.32 -12.43
CA SER A 205 6.55 -1.30 -13.01
C SER A 205 5.85 -2.61 -13.41
N PHE A 206 4.72 -2.91 -12.79
CA PHE A 206 3.92 -4.11 -13.04
C PHE A 206 2.48 -3.88 -12.58
N SER A 207 1.56 -4.66 -13.15
CA SER A 207 0.16 -4.69 -12.70
C SER A 207 -0.03 -5.77 -11.64
N LEU A 208 -0.59 -5.40 -10.49
CA LEU A 208 -0.96 -6.35 -9.45
C LEU A 208 -2.10 -7.26 -9.91
N ARG A 209 -3.06 -6.75 -10.70
CA ARG A 209 -4.08 -7.59 -11.32
C ARG A 209 -3.48 -8.69 -12.18
N TRP A 210 -2.56 -8.32 -13.08
CA TRP A 210 -1.83 -9.29 -13.90
C TRP A 210 -1.06 -10.29 -13.03
N ALA A 211 -0.38 -9.81 -11.99
CA ALA A 211 0.38 -10.66 -11.08
C ALA A 211 -0.51 -11.72 -10.42
N MET A 212 -1.70 -11.31 -9.99
CA MET A 212 -2.65 -12.24 -9.37
C MET A 212 -3.23 -13.23 -10.40
N ASP A 213 -3.63 -12.77 -11.59
CA ASP A 213 -4.28 -13.62 -12.61
C ASP A 213 -3.31 -14.64 -13.22
N ASN A 214 -2.00 -14.35 -13.18
CA ASN A 214 -0.95 -15.17 -13.78
C ASN A 214 -0.08 -15.88 -12.76
N ASN A 215 -0.59 -16.09 -11.53
CA ASN A 215 0.06 -16.83 -10.44
C ASN A 215 1.52 -16.40 -10.19
N LYS A 216 1.79 -15.09 -10.19
CA LYS A 216 3.13 -14.54 -9.92
C LYS A 216 3.49 -14.61 -8.45
N ILE A 217 4.77 -14.37 -8.17
CA ILE A 217 5.31 -14.25 -6.81
C ILE A 217 5.68 -12.79 -6.60
N VAL A 218 5.03 -12.11 -5.67
CA VAL A 218 5.32 -10.71 -5.34
C VAL A 218 5.93 -10.67 -3.94
N ILE A 219 7.22 -10.37 -3.84
CA ILE A 219 7.91 -10.22 -2.55
C ILE A 219 8.04 -8.73 -2.27
N VAL A 220 7.40 -8.26 -1.22
CA VAL A 220 7.44 -6.87 -0.77
C VAL A 220 8.25 -6.79 0.51
N ASN A 221 9.47 -6.27 0.39
CA ASN A 221 10.35 -6.00 1.52
C ASN A 221 10.22 -4.53 1.92
N LEU A 222 9.60 -4.26 3.07
CA LEU A 222 9.39 -2.92 3.62
C LEU A 222 10.20 -2.71 4.91
N SER A 223 11.38 -3.33 5.01
CA SER A 223 12.23 -3.28 6.20
C SER A 223 12.33 -1.88 6.81
N LYS A 224 11.63 -1.65 7.94
CA LYS A 224 11.60 -0.36 8.64
C LYS A 224 13.01 0.14 8.98
N GLY A 225 13.92 -0.78 9.29
CA GLY A 225 15.33 -0.46 9.57
C GLY A 225 16.09 0.10 8.35
N LYS A 226 15.67 -0.24 7.13
CA LYS A 226 16.30 0.25 5.88
C LYS A 226 15.61 1.48 5.30
N ILE A 227 14.29 1.58 5.39
CA ILE A 227 13.51 2.63 4.70
C ILE A 227 12.83 3.64 5.64
N GLY A 228 12.82 3.37 6.94
CA GLY A 228 12.11 4.16 7.95
C GLY A 228 10.67 3.67 8.17
N GLU A 229 10.15 3.94 9.37
CA GLU A 229 8.82 3.49 9.79
C GLU A 229 7.68 4.10 8.98
N ASP A 230 7.68 5.44 8.82
CA ASP A 230 6.67 6.16 8.05
C ASP A 230 6.59 5.69 6.59
N ALA A 231 7.76 5.47 5.97
CA ALA A 231 7.86 4.99 4.59
C ALA A 231 7.30 3.57 4.44
N SER A 232 7.67 2.67 5.36
CA SER A 232 7.14 1.31 5.43
C SER A 232 5.62 1.33 5.60
N ALA A 233 5.11 2.10 6.56
CA ALA A 233 3.68 2.18 6.85
C ALA A 233 2.89 2.71 5.64
N LEU A 234 3.37 3.78 5.00
CA LEU A 234 2.75 4.34 3.79
C LEU A 234 2.72 3.34 2.65
N LEU A 235 3.87 2.77 2.27
CA LEU A 235 3.95 1.87 1.12
C LEU A 235 3.17 0.59 1.35
N GLY A 236 3.23 0.01 2.55
CA GLY A 236 2.47 -1.20 2.86
C GLY A 236 0.96 -0.96 2.86
N ALA A 237 0.50 0.15 3.44
CA ALA A 237 -0.92 0.50 3.39
C ALA A 237 -1.40 0.76 1.95
N MET A 238 -0.63 1.48 1.14
CA MET A 238 -0.97 1.69 -0.28
C MET A 238 -0.96 0.39 -1.08
N LEU A 239 0.00 -0.51 -0.86
CA LEU A 239 0.05 -1.81 -1.53
C LEU A 239 -1.17 -2.67 -1.18
N VAL A 240 -1.56 -2.72 0.09
CA VAL A 240 -2.76 -3.48 0.50
C VAL A 240 -4.01 -2.88 -0.12
N THR A 241 -4.18 -1.56 -0.09
CA THR A 241 -5.30 -0.91 -0.78
C THR A 241 -5.28 -1.22 -2.27
N LYS A 242 -4.11 -1.24 -2.93
CA LYS A 242 -4.02 -1.63 -4.34
C LYS A 242 -4.40 -3.11 -4.54
N PHE A 243 -3.96 -4.03 -3.68
CA PHE A 243 -4.40 -5.44 -3.72
C PHE A 243 -5.92 -5.57 -3.60
N GLN A 244 -6.56 -4.83 -2.68
CA GLN A 244 -8.02 -4.79 -2.55
C GLN A 244 -8.66 -4.42 -3.89
N MET A 245 -8.24 -3.29 -4.46
CA MET A 245 -8.84 -2.74 -5.67
C MET A 245 -8.67 -3.67 -6.88
N GLU A 246 -7.47 -4.20 -7.06
CA GLU A 246 -7.17 -5.11 -8.16
C GLU A 246 -7.82 -6.49 -7.98
N ALA A 247 -8.13 -6.89 -6.74
CA ALA A 247 -8.90 -8.09 -6.50
C ALA A 247 -10.37 -7.84 -6.83
N MET A 248 -10.96 -6.73 -6.36
CA MET A 248 -12.36 -6.37 -6.65
C MET A 248 -12.60 -6.15 -8.14
N SER A 249 -11.60 -5.66 -8.89
CA SER A 249 -11.71 -5.52 -10.33
C SER A 249 -11.92 -6.86 -11.04
N ARG A 250 -11.67 -8.03 -10.38
CA ARG A 250 -11.92 -9.39 -10.92
C ARG A 250 -13.40 -9.74 -11.04
N ALA A 251 -14.28 -8.80 -10.70
CA ALA A 251 -15.71 -8.90 -10.95
C ALA A 251 -16.03 -9.23 -12.42
N ASP A 252 -15.16 -8.83 -13.35
CA ASP A 252 -15.24 -9.09 -14.79
C ASP A 252 -14.95 -10.54 -15.21
N ILE A 253 -14.29 -11.34 -14.37
CA ILE A 253 -14.03 -12.78 -14.59
C ILE A 253 -15.10 -13.59 -13.85
N SER A 254 -15.64 -14.64 -14.48
CA SER A 254 -16.57 -15.57 -13.80
C SER A 254 -15.90 -16.28 -12.62
N GLU A 255 -16.62 -16.49 -11.51
CA GLU A 255 -16.01 -16.97 -10.25
C GLU A 255 -15.27 -18.31 -10.38
N ASP A 256 -15.77 -19.21 -11.23
CA ASP A 256 -15.19 -20.52 -11.54
C ASP A 256 -13.84 -20.44 -12.27
N LYS A 257 -13.60 -19.35 -13.00
CA LYS A 257 -12.35 -19.10 -13.76
C LYS A 257 -11.33 -18.29 -12.97
N ARG A 258 -11.73 -17.68 -11.84
CA ARG A 258 -10.82 -16.91 -11.00
C ARG A 258 -9.82 -17.85 -10.32
N VAL A 259 -8.54 -17.48 -10.39
CA VAL A 259 -7.46 -18.20 -9.71
C VAL A 259 -7.22 -17.65 -8.31
N ASP A 260 -6.98 -18.56 -7.37
CA ASP A 260 -6.62 -18.24 -5.99
C ASP A 260 -5.26 -17.53 -5.93
N PHE A 261 -5.21 -16.41 -5.20
CA PHE A 261 -3.99 -15.67 -4.91
C PHE A 261 -3.85 -15.46 -3.42
N TYR A 262 -2.68 -15.78 -2.86
CA TYR A 262 -2.46 -15.77 -1.41
C TYR A 262 -1.64 -14.54 -0.99
N LEU A 263 -2.23 -13.66 -0.19
CA LEU A 263 -1.59 -12.47 0.34
C LEU A 263 -1.18 -12.72 1.80
N TYR A 264 0.11 -12.91 2.00
CA TYR A 264 0.74 -13.04 3.31
C TYR A 264 1.18 -11.68 3.80
N VAL A 265 0.77 -11.31 5.01
CA VAL A 265 1.15 -10.04 5.64
C VAL A 265 1.69 -10.35 7.03
N ASP A 266 2.99 -10.17 7.21
CA ASP A 266 3.60 -10.23 8.54
C ASP A 266 3.41 -8.90 9.27
N GLU A 267 3.20 -8.96 10.58
CA GLU A 267 2.87 -7.82 11.43
C GLU A 267 1.83 -6.87 10.79
N PHE A 268 0.66 -7.43 10.45
CA PHE A 268 -0.32 -6.77 9.58
C PHE A 268 -0.87 -5.45 10.17
N GLN A 269 -0.85 -5.28 11.49
CA GLN A 269 -1.26 -4.06 12.19
C GLN A 269 -0.57 -2.80 11.64
N ASN A 270 0.69 -2.93 11.20
CA ASN A 270 1.45 -1.82 10.61
C ASN A 270 0.74 -1.23 9.39
N PHE A 271 0.01 -2.06 8.65
CA PHE A 271 -0.63 -1.69 7.39
C PHE A 271 -2.16 -1.64 7.49
N ALA A 272 -2.74 -2.13 8.59
CA ALA A 272 -4.18 -2.18 8.85
C ALA A 272 -4.90 -0.83 8.65
N THR A 273 -5.72 -0.71 7.62
CA THR A 273 -6.63 0.40 7.33
C THR A 273 -8.05 -0.16 7.16
N ASP A 274 -9.07 0.69 7.02
CA ASP A 274 -10.43 0.22 6.72
C ASP A 274 -10.49 -0.64 5.44
N SER A 275 -9.56 -0.47 4.50
CA SER A 275 -9.40 -1.37 3.35
C SER A 275 -9.25 -2.84 3.75
N PHE A 276 -8.56 -3.16 4.85
CA PHE A 276 -8.44 -4.54 5.33
C PHE A 276 -9.79 -5.11 5.75
N ALA A 277 -10.63 -4.31 6.43
CA ALA A 277 -11.96 -4.75 6.83
C ALA A 277 -12.80 -5.11 5.60
N THR A 278 -12.74 -4.30 4.54
CA THR A 278 -13.40 -4.59 3.26
C THR A 278 -12.84 -5.84 2.58
N ILE A 279 -11.51 -6.03 2.58
CA ILE A 279 -10.91 -7.25 2.05
C ILE A 279 -11.46 -8.48 2.79
N LEU A 280 -11.46 -8.45 4.12
CA LEU A 280 -11.88 -9.58 4.94
C LEU A 280 -13.34 -9.97 4.73
N SER A 281 -14.22 -9.00 4.46
CA SER A 281 -15.64 -9.27 4.22
C SER A 281 -15.98 -9.62 2.76
N GLU A 282 -15.25 -9.07 1.77
CA GLU A 282 -15.65 -9.13 0.36
C GLU A 282 -14.70 -9.93 -0.54
N ALA A 283 -13.40 -10.00 -0.21
CA ALA A 283 -12.37 -10.49 -1.11
C ALA A 283 -12.46 -11.99 -1.41
N ARG A 284 -13.16 -12.75 -0.58
CA ARG A 284 -13.45 -14.18 -0.78
C ARG A 284 -14.02 -14.47 -2.18
N LYS A 285 -14.96 -13.64 -2.65
CA LYS A 285 -15.58 -13.80 -3.98
C LYS A 285 -14.56 -13.61 -5.10
N TYR A 286 -13.53 -12.81 -4.87
CA TYR A 286 -12.49 -12.46 -5.82
C TYR A 286 -11.23 -13.35 -5.73
N LYS A 287 -11.29 -14.42 -4.93
CA LYS A 287 -10.22 -15.41 -4.72
C LYS A 287 -8.89 -14.80 -4.23
N LEU A 288 -8.96 -13.71 -3.47
CA LEU A 288 -7.82 -13.16 -2.74
C LEU A 288 -7.87 -13.67 -1.30
N ASN A 289 -6.83 -14.42 -0.90
CA ASN A 289 -6.81 -15.20 0.32
C ASN A 289 -5.76 -14.64 1.29
N LEU A 290 -6.21 -13.95 2.34
CA LEU A 290 -5.33 -13.34 3.32
C LEU A 290 -4.81 -14.34 4.35
N VAL A 291 -3.53 -14.25 4.65
CA VAL A 291 -2.88 -14.89 5.80
C VAL A 291 -2.15 -13.80 6.56
N MET A 292 -2.67 -13.46 7.73
CA MET A 292 -2.21 -12.29 8.49
C MET A 292 -1.60 -12.74 9.81
N ALA A 293 -0.43 -12.21 10.15
CA ALA A 293 0.19 -12.45 11.44
C ALA A 293 0.24 -11.17 12.28
N ASN A 294 -0.06 -11.30 13.57
CA ASN A 294 0.08 -10.24 14.59
C ASN A 294 0.85 -10.74 15.81
N GLN A 295 1.45 -9.79 16.52
CA GLN A 295 1.97 -10.03 17.87
C GLN A 295 0.89 -9.95 18.94
N TYR A 296 0.08 -8.88 18.91
CA TYR A 296 -0.93 -8.60 19.92
C TYR A 296 -2.23 -8.14 19.27
N ILE A 297 -3.37 -8.45 19.88
CA ILE A 297 -4.69 -8.04 19.37
C ILE A 297 -4.88 -6.52 19.53
N ASP A 298 -4.33 -5.94 20.60
CA ASP A 298 -4.50 -4.53 20.94
C ASP A 298 -3.80 -3.54 20.02
N GLN A 299 -2.94 -4.01 19.11
CA GLN A 299 -2.37 -3.16 18.08
C GLN A 299 -3.33 -2.87 16.92
N MET A 300 -4.47 -3.57 16.85
CA MET A 300 -5.50 -3.32 15.85
C MET A 300 -6.51 -2.28 16.33
N GLN A 301 -6.93 -1.41 15.42
CA GLN A 301 -8.14 -0.60 15.60
C GLN A 301 -9.36 -1.51 15.79
N GLU A 302 -10.33 -1.04 16.58
CA GLU A 302 -11.53 -1.81 16.95
C GLU A 302 -12.32 -2.32 15.72
N SER A 303 -12.48 -1.46 14.70
CA SER A 303 -13.14 -1.83 13.44
C SER A 303 -12.45 -3.00 12.74
N VAL A 304 -11.12 -2.98 12.68
CA VAL A 304 -10.31 -4.04 12.08
C VAL A 304 -10.37 -5.32 12.92
N ARG A 305 -10.30 -5.20 14.25
CA ARG A 305 -10.42 -6.34 15.17
C ARG A 305 -11.73 -7.09 14.97
N GLY A 306 -12.85 -6.35 14.92
CA GLY A 306 -14.17 -6.92 14.64
C GLY A 306 -14.23 -7.60 13.27
N ALA A 307 -13.66 -6.97 12.24
CA ALA A 307 -13.60 -7.55 10.90
C ALA A 307 -12.74 -8.83 10.83
N VAL A 308 -11.63 -8.90 11.57
CA VAL A 308 -10.80 -10.12 11.65
C VAL A 308 -11.60 -11.25 12.26
N PHE A 309 -12.05 -11.11 13.52
CA PHE A 309 -12.71 -12.23 14.21
C PHE A 309 -14.07 -12.60 13.60
N GLY A 310 -14.75 -11.65 12.93
CA GLY A 310 -16.02 -11.92 12.24
C GLY A 310 -15.88 -12.65 10.91
N ASN A 311 -14.74 -12.58 10.24
CA ASN A 311 -14.60 -13.09 8.86
C ASN A 311 -13.52 -14.16 8.66
N VAL A 312 -12.52 -14.26 9.55
CA VAL A 312 -11.49 -15.29 9.40
C VAL A 312 -12.04 -16.68 9.69
N GLY A 313 -11.77 -17.62 8.80
CA GLY A 313 -12.21 -19.01 8.90
C GLY A 313 -11.30 -19.83 9.81
N SER A 314 -9.99 -19.58 9.75
CA SER A 314 -9.00 -20.33 10.52
C SER A 314 -8.14 -19.41 11.38
N ILE A 315 -7.94 -19.81 12.63
CA ILE A 315 -7.15 -19.09 13.62
C ILE A 315 -6.05 -20.02 14.14
N VAL A 316 -4.84 -19.48 14.23
CA VAL A 316 -3.67 -20.14 14.81
C VAL A 316 -3.15 -19.26 15.94
N SER A 317 -3.10 -19.79 17.15
CA SER A 317 -2.46 -19.14 18.29
C SER A 317 -1.17 -19.86 18.64
N PHE A 318 -0.06 -19.13 18.61
CA PHE A 318 1.13 -19.47 19.38
C PHE A 318 0.96 -18.97 20.83
N GLN A 319 2.04 -18.96 21.60
CA GLN A 319 2.06 -18.36 22.93
C GLN A 319 1.69 -16.87 22.88
N VAL A 320 0.76 -16.46 23.74
CA VAL A 320 0.25 -15.08 23.85
C VAL A 320 0.36 -14.52 25.27
N GLY A 321 0.00 -13.25 25.47
CA GLY A 321 -0.13 -12.64 26.79
C GLY A 321 -1.50 -12.88 27.42
N TYR A 322 -1.67 -12.48 28.67
CA TYR A 322 -2.92 -12.66 29.42
C TYR A 322 -4.14 -12.03 28.71
N HIS A 323 -4.05 -10.74 28.35
CA HIS A 323 -5.15 -10.04 27.67
C HIS A 323 -5.57 -10.71 26.35
N ASP A 324 -4.59 -11.09 25.52
CA ASP A 324 -4.84 -11.80 24.27
C ASP A 324 -5.40 -13.21 24.51
N ALA A 325 -4.96 -13.90 25.57
CA ALA A 325 -5.43 -15.24 25.93
C ALA A 325 -6.91 -15.24 26.32
N THR A 326 -7.38 -14.23 27.07
CA THR A 326 -8.80 -14.07 27.41
C THR A 326 -9.66 -13.95 26.15
N ILE A 327 -9.26 -13.10 25.20
CA ILE A 327 -10.00 -12.93 23.93
C ILE A 327 -9.94 -14.22 23.10
N LEU A 328 -8.77 -14.84 22.97
CA LEU A 328 -8.60 -16.06 22.18
C LEU A 328 -9.36 -17.24 22.74
N LYS A 329 -9.49 -17.36 24.07
CA LYS A 329 -10.29 -18.41 24.70
C LYS A 329 -11.74 -18.35 24.22
N GLU A 330 -12.32 -17.16 24.18
CA GLU A 330 -13.69 -16.95 23.68
C GLU A 330 -13.82 -17.28 22.20
N VAL A 331 -12.84 -16.88 21.39
CA VAL A 331 -12.87 -17.05 19.92
C VAL A 331 -12.60 -18.51 19.50
N LEU A 332 -11.59 -19.14 20.10
CA LEU A 332 -11.22 -20.53 19.82
C LEU A 332 -12.30 -21.48 20.31
N THR A 333 -13.03 -21.14 21.37
CA THR A 333 -14.07 -21.97 22.02
C THR A 333 -13.55 -23.35 22.46
N GLY A 334 -14.27 -24.03 23.35
CA GLY A 334 -13.91 -25.39 23.81
C GLY A 334 -13.15 -25.40 25.13
N GLU A 335 -12.56 -26.55 25.47
CA GLU A 335 -11.91 -26.84 26.76
C GLU A 335 -10.46 -26.32 26.82
N ILE A 336 -10.21 -25.08 26.40
CA ILE A 336 -8.90 -24.43 26.50
C ILE A 336 -8.95 -23.39 27.62
N LEU A 337 -7.92 -23.41 28.48
CA LEU A 337 -7.70 -22.40 29.50
C LEU A 337 -6.74 -21.31 29.00
N GLU A 338 -6.82 -20.13 29.59
CA GLU A 338 -5.89 -19.03 29.28
C GLU A 338 -4.43 -19.46 29.53
N ASP A 339 -4.21 -20.23 30.60
CA ASP A 339 -2.91 -20.81 30.95
C ASP A 339 -2.35 -21.72 29.85
N ASP A 340 -3.20 -22.45 29.13
CA ASP A 340 -2.74 -23.31 28.03
C ASP A 340 -2.13 -22.46 26.90
N LEU A 341 -2.77 -21.33 26.58
CA LEU A 341 -2.32 -20.38 25.57
C LEU A 341 -1.06 -19.62 26.02
N MET A 342 -0.97 -19.26 27.29
CA MET A 342 0.18 -18.54 27.85
C MET A 342 1.41 -19.43 28.04
N ASN A 343 1.24 -20.75 28.22
CA ASN A 343 2.32 -21.69 28.47
C ASN A 343 2.74 -22.50 27.24
N LEU A 344 2.18 -22.21 26.05
CA LEU A 344 2.60 -22.83 24.79
C LEU A 344 4.12 -22.70 24.60
N LYS A 345 4.78 -23.82 24.29
CA LYS A 345 6.20 -23.85 23.95
C LYS A 345 6.42 -23.35 22.52
N LYS A 346 7.62 -22.84 22.23
CA LYS A 346 8.04 -22.45 20.88
C LYS A 346 7.69 -23.52 19.84
N TYR A 347 7.16 -23.08 18.69
CA TYR A 347 6.67 -23.91 17.58
C TYR A 347 5.40 -24.73 17.84
N ASN A 348 4.83 -24.67 19.05
CA ASN A 348 3.53 -25.28 19.34
C ASN A 348 2.42 -24.25 19.22
N ILE A 349 1.27 -24.71 18.75
CA ILE A 349 0.10 -23.89 18.49
C ILE A 349 -1.16 -24.55 19.04
N TYR A 350 -2.16 -23.74 19.31
CA TYR A 350 -3.55 -24.13 19.24
C TYR A 350 -4.16 -23.60 17.94
N THR A 351 -4.98 -24.40 17.28
CA THR A 351 -5.66 -23.96 16.07
C THR A 351 -7.09 -24.44 16.03
N LYS A 352 -7.95 -23.55 15.53
CA LYS A 352 -9.31 -23.84 15.08
C LYS A 352 -9.33 -23.47 13.62
N GLN A 353 -9.49 -24.47 12.76
CA GLN A 353 -9.42 -24.30 11.32
C GLN A 353 -10.73 -24.71 10.67
N LEU A 354 -10.97 -24.25 9.45
CA LEU A 354 -12.03 -24.83 8.64
C LEU A 354 -11.56 -26.15 8.04
N ILE A 355 -12.46 -27.12 8.03
CA ILE A 355 -12.34 -28.38 7.32
C ILE A 355 -13.61 -28.52 6.51
N ASP A 356 -13.48 -28.46 5.18
CA ASP A 356 -14.60 -28.53 4.24
C ASP A 356 -15.69 -27.48 4.53
N GLY A 357 -15.25 -26.26 4.86
CA GLY A 357 -16.11 -25.11 5.13
C GLY A 357 -16.71 -25.06 6.54
N MET A 358 -16.48 -26.07 7.38
CA MET A 358 -16.99 -26.15 8.75
C MET A 358 -15.87 -25.94 9.78
N PRO A 359 -16.10 -25.18 10.87
CA PRO A 359 -15.11 -24.99 11.91
C PRO A 359 -14.84 -26.30 12.65
N SER A 360 -13.56 -26.66 12.77
CA SER A 360 -13.12 -27.77 13.59
C SER A 360 -13.32 -27.48 15.08
N ARG A 361 -13.24 -28.53 15.91
CA ARG A 361 -12.86 -28.34 17.31
C ARG A 361 -11.45 -27.75 17.37
N VAL A 362 -11.16 -27.00 18.41
CA VAL A 362 -9.78 -26.54 18.65
C VAL A 362 -8.90 -27.73 19.02
N PHE A 363 -7.66 -27.75 18.52
CA PHE A 363 -6.70 -28.79 18.84
C PHE A 363 -5.28 -28.21 18.90
N SER A 364 -4.39 -28.90 19.61
CA SER A 364 -2.97 -28.55 19.66
C SER A 364 -2.19 -29.20 18.52
N ALA A 365 -1.16 -28.51 18.05
CA ALA A 365 -0.27 -29.00 17.02
C ALA A 365 1.15 -28.41 17.17
N SER A 366 2.10 -29.00 16.47
CA SER A 366 3.43 -28.42 16.26
C SER A 366 3.59 -27.98 14.81
N THR A 367 4.32 -26.89 14.62
CA THR A 367 4.65 -26.35 13.30
C THR A 367 5.94 -26.97 12.77
N PHE A 368 6.11 -26.96 11.44
CA PHE A 368 7.36 -27.43 10.84
C PHE A 368 8.55 -26.55 11.26
N PRO A 369 9.76 -27.13 11.40
CA PRO A 369 10.95 -26.35 11.69
C PRO A 369 11.28 -25.36 10.56
N PRO A 370 12.14 -24.37 10.81
CA PRO A 370 12.62 -23.48 9.75
C PRO A 370 13.35 -24.25 8.65
N ASN A 371 13.24 -23.77 7.41
CA ASN A 371 13.94 -24.39 6.29
C ASN A 371 15.45 -24.22 6.46
N LYS A 372 16.21 -25.28 6.18
CA LYS A 372 17.68 -25.24 6.23
C LYS A 372 18.19 -24.38 5.07
N LYS A 373 18.84 -23.27 5.41
CA LYS A 373 19.56 -22.42 4.45
C LYS A 373 20.93 -23.06 4.22
N HIS A 374 21.16 -23.58 3.02
CA HIS A 374 22.51 -23.95 2.59
C HIS A 374 23.15 -22.71 1.99
N ASP A 375 23.98 -22.01 2.77
CA ASP A 375 24.37 -20.61 2.54
C ASP A 375 24.80 -20.30 1.11
N GLU A 376 25.67 -21.12 0.51
CA GLU A 376 26.16 -20.87 -0.85
C GLU A 376 25.05 -21.02 -1.92
N VAL A 377 24.22 -22.07 -1.81
CA VAL A 377 23.13 -22.33 -2.76
C VAL A 377 22.03 -21.28 -2.61
N PHE A 378 21.71 -20.93 -1.37
CA PHE A 378 20.71 -19.92 -1.03
C PHE A 378 21.11 -18.55 -1.58
N SER A 379 22.33 -18.09 -1.30
CA SER A 379 22.82 -16.77 -1.71
C SER A 379 22.88 -16.64 -3.24
N LYS A 380 23.44 -17.63 -3.96
CA LYS A 380 23.44 -17.64 -5.42
C LYS A 380 22.02 -17.59 -6.00
N ARG A 381 21.07 -18.26 -5.34
CA ARG A 381 19.68 -18.27 -5.80
C ARG A 381 19.02 -16.91 -5.60
N TYR A 382 19.23 -16.31 -4.43
CA TYR A 382 18.76 -14.97 -4.09
C TYR A 382 19.23 -13.93 -5.10
N GLU A 383 20.55 -13.86 -5.32
CA GLU A 383 21.16 -12.91 -6.25
C GLU A 383 20.59 -13.06 -7.67
N LYS A 384 20.43 -14.30 -8.13
CA LYS A 384 19.89 -14.55 -9.47
C LYS A 384 18.45 -14.06 -9.63
N ILE A 385 17.61 -14.23 -8.61
CA ILE A 385 16.23 -13.73 -8.65
C ILE A 385 16.21 -12.21 -8.60
N LEU A 386 17.00 -11.61 -7.72
CA LEU A 386 17.11 -10.16 -7.58
C LEU A 386 17.53 -9.51 -8.90
N GLN A 387 18.56 -10.06 -9.56
CA GLN A 387 19.00 -9.56 -10.86
C GLN A 387 17.88 -9.63 -11.91
N VAL A 388 17.21 -10.79 -12.04
CA VAL A 388 16.12 -10.96 -13.02
C VAL A 388 14.93 -10.03 -12.72
N SER A 389 14.62 -9.80 -11.45
CA SER A 389 13.57 -8.86 -11.06
C SER A 389 13.95 -7.42 -11.44
N ARG A 390 15.18 -6.99 -11.16
CA ARG A 390 15.69 -5.65 -11.52
C ARG A 390 15.61 -5.40 -13.02
N GLU A 391 16.09 -6.36 -13.83
CA GLU A 391 16.10 -6.27 -15.29
C GLU A 391 14.69 -6.10 -15.88
N LYS A 392 13.66 -6.67 -15.24
CA LYS A 392 12.27 -6.63 -15.74
C LYS A 392 11.44 -5.47 -15.20
N TYR A 393 11.61 -5.14 -13.92
CA TYR A 393 10.65 -4.31 -13.18
C TYR A 393 11.26 -3.05 -12.59
N SER A 394 12.56 -2.80 -12.76
CA SER A 394 13.20 -1.60 -12.24
C SER A 394 13.93 -0.82 -13.34
N LYS A 395 14.28 0.43 -13.04
CA LYS A 395 15.12 1.27 -13.90
C LYS A 395 16.26 1.86 -13.07
N PRO A 396 17.40 2.20 -13.71
CA PRO A 396 18.49 2.87 -13.02
C PRO A 396 18.02 4.19 -12.40
N ARG A 397 18.35 4.41 -11.13
CA ARG A 397 18.01 5.62 -10.35
C ARG A 397 18.18 6.93 -11.13
N LYS A 398 19.32 7.09 -11.79
CA LYS A 398 19.66 8.32 -12.54
C LYS A 398 18.59 8.68 -13.58
N GLN A 399 18.09 7.69 -14.33
CA GLN A 399 17.05 7.91 -15.35
C GLN A 399 15.70 8.32 -14.74
N ILE A 400 15.41 7.88 -13.51
CA ILE A 400 14.18 8.20 -12.80
C ILE A 400 14.26 9.63 -12.28
N GLU A 401 15.36 9.97 -11.59
CA GLU A 401 15.59 11.30 -11.04
C GLU A 401 15.62 12.38 -12.14
N GLU A 402 16.30 12.14 -13.26
CA GLU A 402 16.30 13.05 -14.43
C GLU A 402 14.88 13.35 -14.93
N LYS A 403 14.00 12.34 -15.02
CA LYS A 403 12.62 12.52 -15.47
C LYS A 403 11.78 13.31 -14.47
N ILE A 404 11.92 13.00 -13.18
CA ILE A 404 11.20 13.70 -12.12
C ILE A 404 11.63 15.17 -12.08
N TYR A 405 12.93 15.44 -12.06
CA TYR A 405 13.46 16.80 -11.99
C TYR A 405 13.14 17.61 -13.23
N LYS A 406 13.26 17.04 -14.43
CA LYS A 406 12.86 17.70 -15.67
C LYS A 406 11.40 18.11 -15.65
N THR A 407 10.51 17.26 -15.15
CA THR A 407 9.07 17.58 -15.05
C THR A 407 8.81 18.76 -14.12
N ILE A 408 9.53 18.84 -13.00
CA ILE A 408 9.40 19.94 -12.04
C ILE A 408 9.99 21.24 -12.62
N GLU A 409 11.17 21.15 -13.23
CA GLU A 409 11.86 22.28 -13.87
C GLU A 409 11.03 22.88 -15.01
N ASP A 410 10.45 22.05 -15.88
CA ASP A 410 9.58 22.50 -16.98
C ASP A 410 8.35 23.27 -16.45
N ILE A 411 7.83 22.90 -15.27
CA ILE A 411 6.73 23.62 -14.62
C ILE A 411 7.21 24.95 -14.04
N ASP A 412 8.33 24.95 -13.33
CA ASP A 412 8.89 26.15 -12.71
C ASP A 412 9.26 27.23 -13.75
N ILE A 413 9.81 26.83 -14.91
CA ILE A 413 10.07 27.74 -16.04
C ILE A 413 8.77 28.39 -16.53
N GLN A 414 7.68 27.63 -16.60
CA GLN A 414 6.39 28.17 -17.04
C GLN A 414 5.76 29.11 -16.02
N GLU A 415 5.93 28.86 -14.72
CA GLU A 415 5.51 29.79 -13.67
C GLU A 415 6.25 31.12 -13.78
N GLN A 416 7.58 31.08 -13.92
CA GLN A 416 8.40 32.28 -14.07
C GLN A 416 7.98 33.10 -15.30
N ALA A 417 7.67 32.43 -16.42
CA ALA A 417 7.16 33.09 -17.62
C ALA A 417 5.79 33.75 -17.39
N LEU A 418 4.89 33.11 -16.63
CA LEU A 418 3.59 33.68 -16.26
C LEU A 418 3.74 34.91 -15.35
N GLU A 419 4.62 34.84 -14.35
CA GLU A 419 4.91 35.96 -13.45
C GLU A 419 5.51 37.15 -14.19
N LYS A 420 6.48 36.91 -15.07
CA LYS A 420 7.07 37.95 -15.92
C LYS A 420 6.01 38.64 -16.76
N LYS A 421 5.12 37.88 -17.41
CA LYS A 421 4.01 38.42 -18.20
C LYS A 421 3.04 39.26 -17.36
N ARG A 422 2.78 38.87 -16.11
CA ARG A 422 1.94 39.65 -15.18
C ARG A 422 2.59 40.98 -14.78
N LEU A 423 3.89 40.99 -14.55
CA LEU A 423 4.64 42.21 -14.24
C LEU A 423 4.63 43.17 -15.43
N GLU A 424 4.89 42.67 -16.64
CA GLU A 424 4.84 43.47 -17.87
C GLU A 424 3.44 44.09 -18.10
N ILE A 425 2.35 43.35 -17.83
CA ILE A 425 0.98 43.87 -17.93
C ILE A 425 0.75 44.98 -16.88
N LYS A 426 1.16 44.77 -15.63
CA LYS A 426 1.01 45.78 -14.57
C LYS A 426 1.82 47.04 -14.85
N GLU A 427 3.00 46.92 -15.44
CA GLU A 427 3.83 48.06 -15.84
C GLU A 427 3.17 48.85 -16.97
N LYS A 428 2.62 48.17 -17.99
CA LYS A 428 1.84 48.82 -19.05
C LYS A 428 0.62 49.55 -18.50
N GLU A 429 -0.17 48.91 -17.62
CA GLU A 429 -1.34 49.55 -16.99
C GLU A 429 -0.95 50.78 -16.15
N LYS A 430 0.20 50.75 -15.46
CA LYS A 430 0.73 51.91 -14.73
C LYS A 430 1.15 53.04 -15.68
N GLN A 431 1.82 52.71 -16.79
CA GLN A 431 2.22 53.68 -17.81
C GLN A 431 0.99 54.34 -18.47
N ASP A 432 -0.03 53.54 -18.82
CA ASP A 432 -1.27 54.02 -19.42
C ASP A 432 -2.06 54.93 -18.47
N LYS A 433 -2.13 54.58 -17.18
CA LYS A 433 -2.75 55.46 -16.14
C LYS A 433 -1.97 56.75 -15.97
N ALA A 434 -0.64 56.70 -15.96
CA ALA A 434 0.20 57.91 -15.87
C ALA A 434 0.04 58.82 -17.11
N MET A 435 -0.13 58.26 -18.30
CA MET A 435 -0.42 59.03 -19.52
C MET A 435 -1.82 59.63 -19.54
N LYS A 436 -2.84 58.93 -19.01
CA LYS A 436 -4.20 59.46 -18.88
C LYS A 436 -4.27 60.63 -17.91
N ASN A 437 -3.68 60.51 -16.72
CA ASN A 437 -3.67 61.60 -15.74
C ASN A 437 -2.95 62.85 -16.29
N LYS A 438 -1.85 62.67 -17.03
CA LYS A 438 -1.15 63.79 -17.71
C LYS A 438 -1.97 64.49 -18.81
N LYS A 439 -2.99 63.83 -19.36
CA LYS A 439 -3.91 64.41 -20.37
C LYS A 439 -5.15 65.04 -19.75
N GLU A 440 -5.47 64.76 -18.50
CA GLU A 440 -6.58 65.38 -17.76
C GLU A 440 -6.12 66.66 -17.00
N ASP A 441 -4.80 66.78 -16.74
CA ASP A 441 -4.16 67.97 -16.17
C ASP A 441 -3.75 69.03 -17.23
N GLN A 442 -4.00 68.77 -18.52
CA GLN A 442 -3.83 69.71 -19.65
C GLN A 442 -5.19 70.07 -20.24
#